data_AF-A7VTL1-F1
#
_entry.id   AF-A7VTL1-F1
#
_cell.length_a   1.000
_cell.length_b   1.000
_cell.length_c   1.000
_cell.angle_alpha   90.00
_cell.angle_beta   90.00
_cell.angle_gamma   90.00
#
_symmetry.space_group_name_H-M   'P 1'
#
loop_
_entity.id
_entity.type
_entity.pdbx_description
1 polymer ?
#
loop_
_entity_poly.entity_id
_entity_poly.type
_entity_poly.pdbx_seq_one_letter_code
_entity_poly.pdbx_strand_id
1 'polypeptide(L)'
;MSAFAQAESESIRSNITKGIRMGYRQGCFSFRYVNFLGYRKGADGQPEIHPEEAKTIRMIFENFLNGSSMDDIKQCLESTGRLGK
;
A
#
# COMPACT_ATOMS: atom_id res chain seq x y z
N MET A 1 -10.24 -1.15 -40.23
CA MET A 1 -9.24 -0.29 -39.57
C MET A 1 -9.23 -0.43 -38.05
N SER A 2 -10.34 -0.82 -37.39
CA SER A 2 -10.41 -1.00 -35.92
C SER A 2 -9.61 -2.19 -35.37
N ALA A 3 -9.55 -3.33 -36.08
CA ALA A 3 -8.85 -4.53 -35.61
C ALA A 3 -7.33 -4.31 -35.43
N PHE A 4 -6.70 -3.52 -36.32
CA PHE A 4 -5.28 -3.17 -36.21
C PHE A 4 -5.01 -2.26 -35.01
N ALA A 5 -5.85 -1.22 -34.80
CA ALA A 5 -5.73 -0.33 -33.65
C ALA A 5 -5.96 -1.07 -32.31
N GLN A 6 -6.84 -2.06 -32.29
CA GLN A 6 -7.07 -2.91 -31.12
C GLN A 6 -5.87 -3.81 -30.84
N ALA A 7 -5.33 -4.50 -31.85
CA ALA A 7 -4.14 -5.32 -31.70
C ALA A 7 -2.91 -4.50 -31.22
N GLU A 8 -2.76 -3.28 -31.72
CA GLU A 8 -1.71 -2.36 -31.26
C GLU A 8 -1.92 -1.93 -29.79
N SER A 9 -3.15 -1.60 -29.41
CA SER A 9 -3.51 -1.28 -28.03
C SER A 9 -3.24 -2.45 -27.07
N GLU A 10 -3.53 -3.68 -27.49
CA GLU A 10 -3.25 -4.89 -26.73
C GLU A 10 -1.74 -5.14 -26.57
N SER A 11 -0.96 -4.90 -27.65
CA SER A 11 0.50 -4.98 -27.63
C SER A 11 1.11 -3.97 -26.63
N ILE A 12 0.64 -2.71 -26.64
CA ILE A 12 1.09 -1.67 -25.71
C ILE A 12 0.79 -2.09 -24.26
N ARG A 13 -0.43 -2.55 -23.97
CA ARG A 13 -0.81 -3.02 -22.62
C ARG A 13 0.06 -4.18 -22.15
N SER A 14 0.35 -5.13 -23.04
CA SER A 14 1.22 -6.27 -22.76
C SER A 14 2.63 -5.81 -22.38
N ASN A 15 3.20 -4.88 -23.15
CA ASN A 15 4.54 -4.36 -22.89
C ASN A 15 4.61 -3.53 -21.60
N ILE A 16 3.62 -2.69 -21.31
CA ILE A 16 3.53 -1.96 -20.03
C ILE A 16 3.51 -2.94 -18.85
N THR A 17 2.67 -3.98 -18.94
CA THR A 17 2.55 -5.00 -17.88
C THR A 17 3.86 -5.75 -17.66
N LYS A 18 4.56 -6.13 -18.74
CA LYS A 18 5.89 -6.76 -18.66
C LYS A 18 6.90 -5.81 -18.03
N GLY A 19 6.90 -4.53 -18.39
CA GLY A 19 7.76 -3.50 -17.79
C GLY A 19 7.57 -3.36 -16.29
N ILE A 20 6.32 -3.29 -15.82
CA ILE A 20 6.00 -3.24 -14.38
C ILE A 20 6.54 -4.48 -13.65
N ARG A 21 6.30 -5.68 -14.21
CA ARG A 21 6.80 -6.94 -13.62
C ARG A 21 8.32 -6.99 -13.57
N MET A 22 8.99 -6.47 -14.59
CA MET A 22 10.44 -6.40 -14.63
C MET A 22 11.00 -5.42 -13.59
N GLY A 23 10.33 -4.28 -13.38
CA GLY A 23 10.65 -3.35 -12.29
C GLY A 23 10.56 -4.02 -10.92
N TYR A 24 9.48 -4.78 -10.66
CA TYR A 24 9.33 -5.53 -9.40
C TYR A 24 10.44 -6.56 -9.18
N ARG A 25 10.91 -7.23 -10.23
CA ARG A 25 12.05 -8.17 -10.13
C ARG A 25 13.36 -7.48 -9.76
N GLN A 26 13.50 -6.20 -10.10
CA GLN A 26 14.69 -5.39 -9.81
C GLN A 26 14.58 -4.61 -8.49
N GLY A 27 13.49 -4.80 -7.74
CA GLY A 27 13.25 -4.05 -6.50
C GLY A 27 12.73 -2.62 -6.71
N CYS A 28 12.39 -2.24 -7.95
CA CYS A 28 11.76 -0.94 -8.24
C CYS A 28 10.24 -1.05 -8.06
N PHE A 29 9.75 -0.60 -6.91
CA PHE A 29 8.33 -0.62 -6.58
C PHE A 29 7.72 0.78 -6.66
N SER A 30 6.51 0.86 -7.20
CA SER A 30 5.67 2.05 -7.09
C SER A 30 4.81 1.94 -5.84
N PHE A 31 5.00 2.84 -4.88
CA PHE A 31 4.21 2.89 -3.65
C PHE A 31 3.01 3.83 -3.79
N ARG A 32 1.82 3.35 -3.39
CA ARG A 32 0.62 4.18 -3.32
C ARG A 32 0.46 4.73 -1.89
N TYR A 33 1.09 5.87 -1.62
CA TYR A 33 1.11 6.48 -0.29
C TYR A 33 -0.26 6.87 0.28
N VAL A 34 -1.28 7.07 -0.56
CA VAL A 34 -2.64 7.41 -0.10
C VAL A 34 -3.26 6.30 0.77
N ASN A 35 -2.92 5.03 0.49
CA ASN A 35 -3.50 3.86 1.17
C ASN A 35 -2.41 2.99 1.81
N PHE A 36 -1.26 3.56 2.15
CA PHE A 36 -0.11 2.81 2.69
C PHE A 36 0.22 3.26 4.10
N LEU A 37 -0.57 2.77 5.05
CA LEU A 37 -0.45 3.11 6.47
C LEU A 37 0.98 2.86 7.00
N GLY A 38 1.48 3.81 7.78
CA GLY A 38 2.80 3.74 8.40
C GLY A 38 3.92 4.32 7.54
N TYR A 39 3.63 4.72 6.30
CA TYR A 39 4.63 5.23 5.37
C TYR A 39 4.20 6.53 4.70
N ARG A 40 5.16 7.44 4.55
CA ARG A 40 5.05 8.64 3.72
C ARG A 40 6.08 8.60 2.60
N LYS A 41 5.89 9.44 1.58
CA LYS A 41 6.89 9.63 0.54
C LYS A 41 8.06 10.42 1.11
N GLY A 42 9.24 9.80 1.17
CA GLY A 42 10.49 10.43 1.58
C GLY A 42 11.01 11.43 0.55
N ALA A 43 12.06 12.16 0.92
CA ALA A 43 12.66 13.20 0.07
C ALA A 43 13.27 12.64 -1.22
N ASP A 44 13.73 11.39 -1.20
CA ASP A 44 14.24 10.62 -2.34
C ASP A 44 13.13 9.92 -3.16
N GLY A 45 11.87 10.10 -2.75
CA GLY A 45 10.71 9.45 -3.34
C GLY A 45 10.47 8.01 -2.85
N GLN A 46 11.34 7.46 -2.01
CA GLN A 46 11.22 6.14 -1.41
C GLN A 46 10.33 6.18 -0.16
N PRO A 47 9.79 5.03 0.29
CA PRO A 47 8.96 5.00 1.49
C PRO A 47 9.79 5.29 2.74
N GLU A 48 9.34 6.28 3.52
CA GLU A 48 9.89 6.62 4.83
C GLU A 48 8.84 6.34 5.91
N ILE A 49 9.27 5.84 7.06
CA ILE A 49 8.37 5.57 8.19
C ILE A 49 7.68 6.88 8.61
N HIS A 50 6.35 6.85 8.71
CA HIS A 50 5.56 7.92 9.31
C HIS A 50 5.40 7.63 10.82
N PRO A 51 6.13 8.30 11.72
CA PRO A 51 6.24 7.86 13.12
C PRO A 51 4.90 7.82 13.87
N GLU A 52 4.00 8.76 13.57
CA GLU A 52 2.68 8.81 14.21
C GLU A 52 1.79 7.63 13.81
N GLU A 53 1.79 7.23 12.53
CA GLU A 53 1.05 6.05 12.08
C GLU A 53 1.73 4.75 12.49
N ALA A 54 3.06 4.73 12.58
CA ALA A 54 3.82 3.58 13.05
C ALA A 54 3.46 3.20 14.50
N LYS A 55 3.09 4.16 15.35
CA LYS A 55 2.57 3.88 16.70
C LYS A 55 1.27 3.07 16.63
N THR A 56 0.37 3.45 15.72
CA THR A 56 -0.90 2.72 15.49
C THR A 56 -0.62 1.28 15.07
N ILE A 57 0.34 1.06 14.16
CA ILE A 57 0.72 -0.29 13.72
C ILE A 57 1.25 -1.10 14.91
N ARG A 58 2.18 -0.57 15.70
CA ARG A 58 2.71 -1.26 16.88
C ARG A 58 1.60 -1.64 17.85
N MET A 59 0.70 -0.70 18.15
CA MET A 59 -0.46 -0.94 19.01
C MET A 59 -1.34 -2.09 18.48
N ILE A 60 -1.61 -2.15 17.18
CA ILE A 60 -2.39 -3.25 16.57
C ILE A 60 -1.71 -4.59 16.81
N PHE A 61 -0.40 -4.68 16.53
CA PHE A 61 0.36 -5.91 16.71
C PHE A 61 0.47 -6.32 18.18
N GLU A 62 0.71 -5.38 19.09
CA GLU A 62 0.78 -5.65 20.52
C GLU A 62 -0.56 -6.18 21.06
N ASN A 63 -1.69 -5.56 20.71
CA ASN A 63 -3.00 -6.05 21.12
C ASN A 63 -3.29 -7.45 20.57
N PHE A 64 -2.97 -7.69 19.29
CA PHE A 64 -3.13 -9.01 18.69
C PHE A 64 -2.31 -10.08 19.41
N LEU A 65 -1.03 -9.78 19.71
CA LEU A 65 -0.15 -10.69 20.45
C LEU A 65 -0.61 -10.92 21.90
N ASN A 66 -1.28 -9.94 22.49
CA ASN A 66 -1.90 -10.05 23.82
C ASN A 66 -3.26 -10.78 23.81
N GLY A 67 -3.72 -11.26 22.65
CA GLY A 67 -4.94 -12.06 22.52
C GLY A 67 -6.22 -11.25 22.26
N SER A 68 -6.12 -9.95 21.98
CA SER A 68 -7.27 -9.16 21.54
C SER A 68 -7.81 -9.68 20.21
N SER A 69 -9.14 -9.76 20.10
CA SER A 69 -9.79 -10.09 18.84
C SER A 69 -9.72 -8.93 17.85
N MET A 70 -10.05 -9.19 16.59
CA MET A 70 -10.13 -8.13 15.58
C MET A 70 -11.15 -7.05 15.94
N ASP A 71 -12.27 -7.44 16.57
CA ASP A 71 -13.31 -6.49 17.00
C ASP A 71 -12.83 -5.61 18.16
N ASP A 72 -12.08 -6.18 19.11
CA ASP A 72 -11.48 -5.41 20.21
C ASP A 72 -10.49 -4.37 19.67
N ILE A 73 -9.64 -4.78 18.72
CA ILE A 73 -8.64 -3.90 18.10
C ILE A 73 -9.34 -2.79 17.31
N LYS A 74 -10.40 -3.12 16.56
CA LYS A 74 -11.21 -2.14 15.83
C LYS A 74 -11.81 -1.12 16.79
N GLN A 75 -12.44 -1.56 17.88
CA GLN A 75 -13.04 -0.67 18.87
C GLN A 75 -11.99 0.22 19.55
N CYS A 76 -10.79 -0.32 19.81
CA CYS A 76 -9.64 0.46 20.30
C CYS A 76 -9.21 1.55 19.30
N LEU A 77 -9.14 1.23 18.01
CA LEU A 77 -8.78 2.19 16.97
C LEU A 77 -9.85 3.28 16.76
N GLU A 78 -11.13 2.92 16.80
CA GLU A 78 -12.25 3.86 16.70
C GLU A 78 -12.30 4.80 17.92
N SER A 79 -12.18 4.25 19.14
CA SER A 79 -12.20 5.04 20.38
C SER A 79 -11.02 6.00 20.51
N THR A 80 -9.87 5.64 19.94
CA THR A 80 -8.68 6.52 19.89
C THR A 80 -8.66 7.48 18.70
N GLY A 81 -9.70 7.47 17.84
CA GLY A 81 -9.80 8.32 16.65
C GLY A 81 -8.77 8.00 15.56
N ARG A 82 -8.17 6.80 15.61
CA ARG A 82 -7.16 6.31 14.66
C ARG A 82 -7.78 5.60 13.45
N LEU A 83 -9.03 5.18 13.57
CA LEU A 83 -9.86 4.72 12.46
C LEU A 83 -10.89 5.81 12.15
N GLY A 84 -10.86 6.34 10.92
CA GLY A 84 -11.90 7.24 10.43
C GLY A 84 -13.24 6.53 10.30
N LYS A 85 -14.34 7.30 10.34
CA LYS A 85 -15.67 6.79 9.98
C LYS A 85 -15.80 6.52 8.49
#